data_AF-A0A8J3TLI1-F1
#
_entry.id   AF-A0A8J3TLI1-F1
#
_cell.length_a   1.000
_cell.length_b   1.000
_cell.length_c   1.000
_cell.angle_alpha   90.00
_cell.angle_beta   90.00
_cell.angle_gamma   90.00
#
_symmetry.space_group_name_H-M   'P 1'
#
loop_
_entity.id
_entity.type
_entity.pdbx_description
1 polymer ?
#
loop_
_entity_poly.entity_id
_entity_poly.type
_entity_poly.pdbx_seq_one_letter_code
_entity_poly.pdbx_strand_id
1 'polypeptide(L)' 'MNGVDGSLSGVFYFTLSLVNAGLAQGKGRSGLAWWALSLLLGPIATLLIVLLPRLEPYDPDDL' A
#
# COMPACT_ATOMS: atom_id res chain seq x y z
N MET A 1 -5.17 23.77 -26.21
CA MET A 1 -5.10 22.32 -25.98
C MET A 1 -3.87 22.09 -25.11
N ASN A 2 -4.04 21.92 -23.81
CA ASN A 2 -2.92 21.72 -22.89
C ASN A 2 -2.84 20.21 -22.61
N GLY A 3 -1.83 19.55 -23.18
CA GLY A 3 -1.58 18.11 -23.15
C GLY A 3 -1.16 17.61 -21.76
N VAL A 4 -2.07 17.72 -20.80
CA VAL A 4 -2.06 16.90 -19.59
C VAL A 4 -3.12 15.82 -19.79
N ASP A 5 -2.89 15.01 -20.82
CA ASP A 5 -3.65 13.81 -21.11
C ASP A 5 -3.47 12.84 -19.92
N GLY A 6 -4.58 12.44 -19.30
CA GLY A 6 -4.66 11.68 -18.05
C GLY A 6 -3.99 10.30 -18.03
N SER A 7 -3.16 9.98 -19.02
CA SER A 7 -2.36 8.76 -19.15
C SER A 7 -1.29 8.64 -18.07
N LEU A 8 -0.66 9.75 -17.65
CA LEU A 8 0.33 9.74 -16.56
C LEU A 8 -0.30 9.51 -15.18
N SER A 9 -1.55 9.94 -14.97
CA SER A 9 -2.24 9.80 -13.69
C SER A 9 -2.51 8.33 -13.34
N GLY A 10 -2.88 7.51 -14.31
CA GLY A 10 -3.10 6.07 -14.10
C GLY A 10 -1.81 5.30 -13.77
N VAL A 11 -0.72 5.59 -14.50
CA VAL A 11 0.59 4.98 -14.25
C VAL A 11 1.15 5.41 -12.90
N PHE A 12 1.01 6.67 -12.52
CA PHE A 12 1.39 7.17 -11.21
C PHE A 12 0.60 6.47 -10.09
N TYR A 13 -0.72 6.33 -10.24
CA TYR A 13 -1.57 5.68 -9.24
C TYR A 13 -1.27 4.18 -9.09
N PHE A 14 -1.04 3.48 -10.21
CA PHE A 14 -0.60 2.08 -10.20
C PHE A 14 0.77 1.93 -9.52
N THR A 15 1.72 2.81 -9.83
CA THR A 15 3.05 2.81 -9.22
C THR A 15 2.96 3.06 -7.71
N LEU A 16 2.15 4.05 -7.28
CA LEU A 16 1.88 4.32 -5.87
C LEU A 16 1.30 3.10 -5.15
N SER A 17 0.37 2.38 -5.80
CA SER A 17 -0.22 1.16 -5.22
C SER A 17 0.82 0.06 -4.97
N LEU A 18 1.84 -0.07 -5.84
CA LEU A 18 2.95 -1.00 -5.67
C LEU A 18 3.91 -0.57 -4.54
N VAL A 19 4.18 0.73 -4.42
CA VAL A 19 4.99 1.26 -3.30
C VAL A 19 4.31 0.98 -1.96
N ASN A 20 3.00 1.21 -1.87
CA ASN A 20 2.21 0.87 -0.68
C ASN A 20 2.26 -0.64 -0.36
N ALA A 21 2.23 -1.50 -1.38
CA ALA A 21 2.40 -2.94 -1.22
C ALA A 21 3.76 -3.31 -0.57
N GLY A 22 4.83 -2.64 -0.99
CA GLY A 22 6.18 -2.82 -0.41
C GLY A 22 6.27 -2.32 1.03
N LEU A 23 5.68 -1.14 1.33
CA LEU A 23 5.61 -0.61 2.70
C LEU A 23 4.84 -1.55 3.64
N ALA A 24 3.74 -2.14 3.17
CA ALA A 24 2.98 -3.12 3.94
C ALA A 24 3.78 -4.39 4.23
N GLN A 25 4.53 -4.91 3.23
CA GLN A 25 5.42 -6.07 3.42
C GLN A 25 6.51 -5.79 4.46
N GLY A 26 7.09 -4.59 4.46
CA GLY A 26 8.06 -4.15 5.48
C GLY A 26 7.50 -4.15 6.92
N LYS A 27 6.17 -4.18 7.08
CA LYS A 27 5.46 -4.27 8.36
C LYS A 27 4.90 -5.66 8.66
N GLY A 28 5.33 -6.70 7.95
CA GLY A 28 4.86 -8.07 8.16
C GLY A 28 3.42 -8.32 7.64
N ARG A 29 2.90 -7.44 6.78
CA ARG A 29 1.55 -7.56 6.19
C ARG A 29 1.61 -8.07 4.75
N SER A 30 0.53 -8.68 4.26
CA SER A 30 0.44 -9.16 2.87
C SER A 30 0.49 -8.01 1.85
N GLY A 31 1.58 -7.93 1.09
CA GLY A 31 1.76 -6.89 0.07
C GLY A 31 0.67 -6.88 -1.00
N LEU A 32 0.24 -8.06 -1.47
CA LEU A 32 -0.74 -8.16 -2.55
C LEU A 32 -2.14 -7.72 -2.10
N ALA A 33 -2.52 -8.01 -0.86
CA ALA A 33 -3.75 -7.49 -0.27
C ALA A 33 -3.70 -5.95 -0.15
N TRP A 34 -2.57 -5.40 0.29
CA TRP A 34 -2.39 -3.95 0.43
C TRP A 34 -2.25 -3.22 -0.90
N TRP A 35 -1.73 -3.88 -1.93
CA TRP A 35 -1.72 -3.41 -3.31
C TRP A 35 -3.16 -3.23 -3.82
N ALA A 36 -3.99 -4.27 -3.71
CA ALA A 36 -5.39 -4.23 -4.14
C ALA A 36 -6.20 -3.18 -3.35
N LEU A 37 -5.96 -3.07 -2.04
CA LEU A 37 -6.54 -2.01 -1.21
C LEU A 37 -6.11 -0.60 -1.68
N SER A 38 -4.85 -0.44 -2.09
CA SER A 38 -4.35 0.84 -2.59
C SER A 38 -4.93 1.23 -3.95
N LEU A 39 -5.32 0.28 -4.80
CA LEU A 39 -6.04 0.57 -6.04
C LEU A 39 -7.44 1.13 -5.78
N LEU A 40 -8.07 0.74 -4.66
CA LEU A 40 -9.40 1.23 -4.25
C LEU A 40 -9.34 2.53 -3.44
N LEU A 41 -8.38 2.65 -2.52
CA LEU A 41 -8.30 3.72 -1.52
C LEU A 41 -7.25 4.79 -1.85
N GLY A 42 -6.32 4.50 -2.76
CA GLY A 42 -5.27 5.42 -3.17
C GLY A 42 -4.36 5.86 -2.02
N PRO A 43 -4.09 7.18 -1.89
CA PRO A 43 -3.23 7.73 -0.84
C PRO A 43 -3.68 7.40 0.60
N ILE A 44 -4.97 7.10 0.80
CA ILE A 44 -5.50 6.73 2.12
C ILE A 44 -4.88 5.40 2.60
N ALA A 45 -4.61 4.47 1.68
CA ALA A 45 -3.92 3.23 2.02
C ALA A 45 -2.51 3.49 2.58
N THR A 46 -1.82 4.52 2.11
CA THR A 46 -0.50 4.92 2.62
C THR A 46 -0.59 5.37 4.08
N LEU A 47 -1.59 6.20 4.41
CA LEU A 47 -1.81 6.65 5.80
C LEU A 47 -2.09 5.47 6.73
N LEU A 48 -2.91 4.53 6.29
CA LEU A 48 -3.20 3.32 7.05
C LEU A 48 -1.94 2.49 7.27
N ILE A 49 -1.13 2.25 6.23
CA ILE A 49 0.12 1.49 6.35
C ILE A 49 1.08 2.17 7.33
N VAL A 50 1.23 3.49 7.28
CA VAL A 50 2.15 4.23 8.15
C VAL A 50 1.72 4.20 9.61
N LEU A 51 0.42 4.38 9.89
CA LEU A 51 -0.11 4.43 11.24
C LEU A 51 -0.22 3.05 11.90
N LEU A 52 -0.49 2.01 11.13
CA LEU A 52 -0.64 0.67 11.71
C LEU A 52 0.72 0.14 12.22
N PRO A 53 0.77 -0.47 13.42
CA PRO A 53 1.98 -1.11 13.90
C PRO A 53 2.36 -2.31 13.00
N ARG A 54 3.62 -2.72 13.13
CA ARG A 54 4.11 -3.98 12.55
C ARG A 54 3.22 -5.11 13.06
N LEU A 55 2.92 -6.08 12.20
CA LEU A 55 2.34 -7.33 12.66
C LEU A 55 3.45 -8.17 13.30
N GLU A 56 3.40 -8.34 14.61
CA GLU A 56 4.17 -9.37 15.30
C GLU A 56 3.71 -10.75 14.80
N PRO A 57 4.64 -11.67 14.50
CA PRO A 57 4.33 -13.09 14.38
C PRO A 57 3.75 -13.62 15.69
N TYR A 58 2.82 -14.58 15.61
CA TYR A 58 2.38 -15.32 16.79
C TYR A 58 3.56 -16.13 17.35
N ASP A 59 3.94 -15.85 18.59
CA ASP A 59 4.88 -16.67 19.35
C ASP A 59 4.09 -17.57 20.32
N PRO A 60 4.19 -18.90 20.20
CA PRO A 60 3.51 -19.82 21.13
C PRO A 60 4.01 -19.71 22.58
N ASP A 61 5.16 -19.07 22.81
CA ASP A 61 5.75 -18.88 24.14
C ASP A 61 5.27 -17.60 24.86
N ASP A 62 4.42 -16.78 24.21
CA ASP A 62 3.83 -15.54 24.76
C ASP A 62 2.61 -15.77 25.70
N LEU A 63 2.34 -17.00 26.15
CA LEU A 63 1.20 -17.40 27.01
C LEU A 63 1.59 -17.79 28.44
#